data_AF-A0A918YN85-F1
#
_entry.id   AF-A0A918YN85-F1
#
_cell.length_a   1.000
_cell.length_b   1.000
_cell.length_c   1.000
_cell.angle_alpha   90.00
_cell.angle_beta   90.00
_cell.angle_gamma   90.00
#
_symmetry.space_group_name_H-M   'P 1'
#
loop_
_entity.id
_entity.type
_entity.pdbx_description
1 polymer ?
#
loop_
_entity_poly.entity_id
_entity_poly.type
_entity_poly.pdbx_seq_one_letter_code
_entity_poly.pdbx_strand_id
1 'polypeptide(L)' 'MPTAAAMTVTTGDSDEPPYPTGLAALQDGWRLFQASQLLPPRSGHEYDVSFLKHEFFFEKLEEGAHT' A
#
# COMPACT_ATOMS: atom_id res chain seq x y z
N MET A 1 -3.47 0.78 -36.32
CA MET A 1 -3.15 1.61 -35.14
C MET A 1 -2.72 0.66 -34.04
N PRO A 2 -1.47 0.69 -33.55
CA PRO A 2 -1.08 -0.14 -32.42
C PRO A 2 -1.80 0.37 -31.17
N THR A 3 -2.47 -0.53 -30.45
CA THR A 3 -3.06 -0.21 -29.15
C THR A 3 -1.93 0.12 -28.17
N ALA A 4 -2.00 1.27 -27.52
CA ALA A 4 -1.07 1.62 -26.46
C ALA A 4 -1.17 0.58 -25.35
N ALA A 5 -0.04 0.08 -24.87
CA ALA A 5 0.02 -0.73 -23.66
C ALA A 5 -0.63 0.08 -22.53
N ALA A 6 -1.64 -0.47 -21.88
CA ALA A 6 -2.24 0.14 -20.69
C ALA A 6 -1.15 0.20 -19.62
N MET A 7 -0.54 1.37 -19.43
CA MET A 7 0.35 1.59 -18.29
C MET A 7 -0.51 1.52 -17.04
N THR A 8 -0.29 0.51 -16.21
CA THR A 8 -0.97 0.33 -14.94
C THR A 8 -0.71 1.57 -14.08
N VAL A 9 -1.77 2.30 -13.71
CA VAL A 9 -1.71 3.44 -12.79
C VAL A 9 -1.00 2.98 -11.52
N THR A 10 0.12 3.61 -11.17
CA THR A 10 0.81 3.36 -9.91
C THR A 10 0.35 4.38 -8.87
N THR A 11 0.44 4.02 -7.59
CA THR A 11 0.09 4.93 -6.49
C THR A 11 0.91 6.21 -6.60
N GLY A 12 0.25 7.35 -6.83
CA GLY A 12 0.88 8.66 -7.03
C GLY A 12 0.75 9.24 -8.43
N ASP A 13 0.28 8.49 -9.43
CA ASP A 13 0.06 8.98 -10.81
C ASP A 13 -1.22 9.84 -10.96
N SER A 14 -2.10 9.83 -9.94
CA SER A 14 -3.36 10.56 -9.91
C SER A 14 -3.66 11.04 -8.48
N ASP A 15 -4.31 12.20 -8.35
CA ASP A 15 -4.90 12.66 -7.09
C ASP A 15 -6.09 11.78 -6.66
N GLU A 16 -6.66 11.01 -7.60
CA GLU A 16 -7.77 10.11 -7.33
C GLU A 16 -7.26 8.68 -7.02
N PRO A 17 -7.56 8.12 -5.84
CA PRO A 17 -7.10 6.79 -5.46
C PRO A 17 -7.79 5.68 -6.28
N PRO A 18 -7.15 4.52 -6.46
CA PRO A 18 -7.71 3.41 -7.26
C PRO A 18 -8.98 2.79 -6.66
N TYR A 19 -9.23 3.01 -5.38
CA TYR A 19 -10.46 2.61 -4.71
C TYR A 19 -10.96 3.75 -3.82
N PRO A 20 -12.29 3.92 -3.70
CA PRO A 20 -12.87 4.95 -2.83
C PRO A 20 -12.62 4.69 -1.34
N THR A 21 -12.37 3.42 -0.96
CA THR A 21 -12.01 3.02 0.39
C THR A 21 -11.07 1.81 0.36
N GLY A 22 -10.27 1.63 1.42
CA GLY A 22 -9.49 0.39 1.59
C GLY A 22 -10.37 -0.87 1.71
N LEU A 23 -11.61 -0.74 2.20
CA LEU A 23 -12.56 -1.85 2.24
C LEU A 23 -12.92 -2.36 0.84
N ALA A 24 -13.08 -1.44 -0.12
CA ALA A 24 -13.33 -1.80 -1.51
C ALA A 24 -12.14 -2.58 -2.11
N ALA A 25 -10.90 -2.20 -1.77
CA ALA A 25 -9.72 -2.96 -2.17
C ALA A 25 -9.69 -4.37 -1.56
N LEU A 26 -10.03 -4.52 -0.26
CA LEU A 26 -10.11 -5.83 0.40
C LEU A 26 -11.17 -6.73 -0.25
N GLN A 27 -12.32 -6.17 -0.60
CA GLN A 27 -13.39 -6.90 -1.30
C GLN A 27 -12.94 -7.35 -2.70
N ASP A 28 -12.04 -6.59 -3.35
CA ASP A 28 -11.42 -6.93 -4.63
C ASP A 28 -10.19 -7.86 -4.49
N GLY A 29 -9.98 -8.46 -3.31
CA GLY A 29 -8.95 -9.47 -3.09
C GLY A 29 -7.55 -8.92 -2.81
N TRP A 30 -7.39 -7.61 -2.63
CA TRP A 30 -6.14 -7.06 -2.12
C TRP A 30 -5.89 -7.53 -0.69
N ARG A 31 -4.63 -7.80 -0.36
CA ARG A 31 -4.20 -8.10 1.00
C ARG A 31 -3.75 -6.84 1.70
N LEU A 32 -3.92 -6.83 3.02
CA LEU A 32 -3.49 -5.75 3.90
C LEU A 32 -2.35 -6.21 4.80
N PHE A 33 -1.27 -5.44 4.80
CA PHE A 33 -0.14 -5.61 5.71
C PHE A 33 -0.05 -4.41 6.64
N GLN A 34 -0.07 -4.63 7.95
CA GLN A 34 0.30 -3.61 8.93
C GLN A 34 1.81 -3.70 9.16
N ALA A 35 2.52 -2.62 8.87
CA ALA A 35 3.99 -2.60 8.90
C ALA A 35 4.59 -1.70 9.98
N SER A 36 3.76 -1.18 10.88
CA SER A 36 4.23 -0.41 12.04
C SER A 36 5.21 -1.26 12.89
N GLN A 37 6.48 -0.86 12.96
CA GLN A 37 7.50 -1.61 13.72
C GLN A 37 7.19 -1.68 15.22
N LEU A 38 7.18 -2.88 15.81
CA LEU A 38 6.94 -3.02 17.26
C LEU A 38 8.20 -2.63 18.06
N LEU A 39 8.44 -1.33 18.25
CA LEU A 39 9.59 -0.84 19.00
C LEU A 39 9.16 -0.21 20.33
N PRO A 40 9.63 -0.74 21.48
CA PRO A 40 9.45 -0.05 22.75
C PRO A 40 10.26 1.26 22.73
N PRO A 41 9.69 2.39 23.17
CA PRO A 41 10.44 3.64 23.27
C PRO A 41 11.61 3.46 24.25
N ARG A 42 12.81 3.89 23.86
CA ARG A 42 14.02 3.84 24.70
C ARG A 42 13.94 4.95 25.75
N SER A 43 14.22 4.64 27.02
CA SER A 43 14.26 5.66 28.08
C SER A 43 15.20 6.81 27.72
N GLY A 44 14.74 8.04 27.88
CA GLY A 44 15.43 9.28 27.49
C GLY A 44 15.17 9.75 26.04
N HIS A 45 14.54 8.91 25.20
CA HIS A 45 14.22 9.19 23.80
C HIS A 45 12.70 9.21 23.57
N GLU A 46 11.95 9.62 24.59
CA GLU A 46 10.50 9.69 24.57
C GLU A 46 9.95 10.71 23.54
N TYR A 47 10.80 11.56 22.95
CA TYR A 47 10.44 12.68 22.07
C TYR A 47 11.08 12.62 20.67
N ASP A 48 11.74 11.52 20.30
CA ASP A 48 12.32 11.33 18.96
C ASP A 48 11.29 10.83 17.93
N VAL A 49 11.60 10.98 16.63
CA VAL A 49 10.64 10.95 15.52
C VAL A 49 9.84 9.64 15.36
N SER A 50 8.53 9.83 15.51
CA SER A 50 7.39 9.25 14.80
C SER A 50 7.44 7.75 14.46
N PHE A 51 7.00 6.95 15.42
CA PHE A 51 6.43 5.64 15.15
C PHE A 51 5.19 5.78 14.24
N LEU A 52 5.25 5.23 13.02
CA LEU A 52 4.10 5.19 12.10
C LEU A 52 3.16 4.05 12.49
N LYS A 53 2.44 4.24 13.62
CA LYS A 53 1.51 3.26 14.19
C LYS A 53 0.45 2.76 13.19
N HIS A 54 0.10 3.60 12.23
CA HIS A 54 -0.95 3.36 11.24
C HIS A 54 -0.36 3.22 9.84
N GLU A 55 0.84 2.67 9.74
CA GLU A 55 1.44 2.31 8.46
C GLU A 55 0.86 0.98 7.95
N PHE A 56 0.17 1.08 6.82
CA PHE A 56 -0.49 -0.04 6.17
C PHE A 56 -0.15 -0.06 4.69
N PHE A 57 0.06 -1.26 4.16
CA PHE A 57 0.27 -1.49 2.74
C PHE A 57 -0.83 -2.40 2.21
N PHE A 58 -1.31 -2.08 1.01
CA PHE A 58 -2.18 -2.96 0.24
C PHE A 58 -1.36 -3.59 -0.88
N GLU A 59 -1.47 -4.91 -1.04
CA GLU A 59 -0.79 -5.66 -2.09
C GLU A 59 -1.79 -6.52 -2.87
N LYS A 60 -1.70 -6.48 -4.19
CA LYS A 60 -2.40 -7.39 -5.11
C LYS A 60 -1.39 -8.34 -5.72
N LEU A 61 -1.72 -9.63 -5.75
CA LEU A 61 -0.97 -10.57 -6.59
C LEU A 61 -1.54 -10.50 -7.98
N GLU A 62 -0.68 -10.21 -8.95
CA GLU A 62 -0.98 -10.42 -10.35
C GLU A 62 -0.56 -11.85 -10.70
N GLU A 63 -1.41 -12.55 -11.46
CA GLU A 63 -1.04 -13.86 -11.98
C GLU A 63 0.04 -13.66 -13.05
N GLY A 64 1.27 -14.04 -12.71
CA GLY A 64 2.38 -13.98 -13.66
C GLY A 64 2.14 -14.95 -14.80
N ALA A 65 2.23 -14.45 -16.04
CA ALA A 65 2.24 -15.28 -17.23
C ALA A 65 3.39 -16.30 -17.11
N HIS A 66 3.05 -17.55 -16.81
CA HIS A 66 3.97 -18.67 -16.96
C HIS A 66 4.24 -18.80 -18.47
N THR A 67 5.43 -18.36 -18.90
CA THR A 67 5.98 -18.63 -20.23
C THR A 67 7.16 -19.57 -20.09
#